data_AF-A0A5N6Q727-F1
#
_entry.id   AF-A0A5N6Q727-F1
#
_cell.length_a   1.000
_cell.length_b   1.000
_cell.length_c   1.000
_cell.angle_alpha   90.00
_cell.angle_beta   90.00
_cell.angle_gamma   90.00
#
_symmetry.space_group_name_H-M   'P 1'
#
loop_
_entity.id
_entity.type
_entity.pdbx_description
1 polymer ?
#
loop_
_entity_poly.entity_id
_entity_poly.type
_entity_poly.pdbx_seq_one_letter_code
_entity_poly.pdbx_strand_id
1 'polypeptide(L)'
;MSNLRMGMEKMSGESKRRRTRQKKLRAVQKLYDTCRDVFANCGPGVVPSAEDGMTELDVGVRPNMPYFKVKETGGFPKITYLHLSECDKFSIGIFLLPPSGILPLHNHPQMTVFSKLLFGTMHIKAYDWVDDVTSSSNPKADSSEGEVRPVSVRLAKLKVNSDFTAPCNTSILYPTDGGNMHCFTAITSCAVLDVLGPPYCDPEGRHCQYYRTHPFTSFSADDKQMPDDDEKIKDCAWLEEIEKPAGLSVVGAMYNGPKIIEK
;
A
#
# COMPACT_ATOMS: atom_id res chain seq x y z
N MET A 1 -29.97 -45.64 18.00
CA MET A 1 -28.66 -45.07 18.41
C MET A 1 -28.08 -44.05 17.41
N SER A 2 -28.75 -43.74 16.30
CA SER A 2 -28.26 -42.79 15.27
C SER A 2 -28.45 -41.30 15.62
N ASN A 3 -29.50 -40.95 16.37
CA ASN A 3 -29.84 -39.54 16.65
C ASN A 3 -28.93 -38.85 17.68
N LEU A 4 -28.31 -39.58 18.61
CA LEU A 4 -27.37 -38.98 19.59
C LEU A 4 -26.03 -38.56 18.94
N ARG A 5 -25.52 -39.34 17.97
CA ARG A 5 -24.27 -39.00 17.26
C ARG A 5 -24.43 -37.72 16.42
N MET A 6 -25.56 -37.55 15.72
CA MET A 6 -25.85 -36.33 14.96
C MET A 6 -25.95 -35.07 15.85
N GLY A 7 -26.48 -35.19 17.07
CA GLY A 7 -26.56 -34.07 18.02
C GLY A 7 -25.19 -33.61 18.55
N MET A 8 -24.30 -34.55 18.86
CA MET A 8 -22.94 -34.27 19.35
C MET A 8 -22.04 -33.65 18.27
N GLU A 9 -22.16 -34.08 17.01
CA GLU A 9 -21.42 -33.50 15.88
C GLU A 9 -21.85 -32.05 15.59
N LYS A 10 -23.16 -31.76 15.66
CA LYS A 10 -23.68 -30.39 15.53
C LYS A 10 -23.18 -29.46 16.64
N MET A 11 -23.24 -29.88 17.91
CA MET A 11 -22.75 -29.07 19.05
C MET A 11 -21.23 -28.84 19.02
N SER A 12 -20.45 -29.85 18.58
CA SER A 12 -19.01 -29.74 18.37
C SER A 12 -18.67 -28.74 17.24
N GLY A 13 -19.44 -28.78 16.15
CA GLY A 13 -19.33 -27.83 15.03
C GLY A 13 -19.63 -26.38 15.42
N GLU A 14 -20.69 -26.16 16.20
CA GLU A 14 -21.04 -24.82 16.71
C GLU A 14 -20.01 -24.27 17.69
N SER A 15 -19.50 -25.11 18.60
CA SER A 15 -18.47 -24.73 19.56
C SER A 15 -17.16 -24.32 18.88
N LYS A 16 -16.74 -25.06 17.84
CA LYS A 16 -15.58 -24.71 17.00
C LYS A 16 -15.81 -23.40 16.25
N ARG A 17 -16.98 -23.23 15.62
CA ARG A 17 -17.35 -21.98 14.93
C ARG A 17 -17.35 -20.78 15.87
N ARG A 18 -17.85 -20.93 17.10
CA ARG A 18 -17.85 -19.87 18.12
C ARG A 18 -16.44 -19.48 18.54
N ARG A 19 -15.56 -20.48 18.80
CA ARG A 19 -14.15 -20.24 19.14
C ARG A 19 -13.39 -19.53 18.02
N THR A 20 -13.56 -19.96 16.76
CA THR A 20 -12.92 -19.30 15.61
C THR A 20 -13.42 -17.87 15.43
N ARG A 21 -14.74 -17.62 15.55
CA ARG A 21 -15.30 -16.25 15.50
C ARG A 21 -14.74 -15.37 16.62
N GLN A 22 -14.60 -15.92 17.83
CA GLN A 22 -14.03 -15.21 18.97
C GLN A 22 -12.54 -14.92 18.79
N LYS A 23 -11.77 -15.82 18.16
CA LYS A 23 -10.36 -15.58 17.81
C LYS A 23 -10.22 -14.44 16.78
N LYS A 24 -11.05 -14.43 15.74
CA LYS A 24 -11.07 -13.37 14.72
C LYS A 24 -11.41 -12.00 15.29
N LEU A 25 -12.46 -11.93 16.13
CA LEU A 25 -12.80 -10.71 16.88
C LEU A 25 -11.61 -10.19 17.69
N ARG A 26 -10.78 -11.07 18.24
CA ARG A 26 -9.59 -10.68 18.99
C ARG A 26 -8.47 -10.16 18.09
N ALA A 27 -8.29 -10.65 16.87
CA ALA A 27 -7.17 -10.28 16.02
C ALA A 27 -7.29 -8.84 15.49
N VAL A 28 -8.40 -8.50 14.82
CA VAL A 28 -8.59 -7.13 14.29
C VAL A 28 -8.74 -6.09 15.40
N GLN A 29 -9.38 -6.45 16.52
CA GLN A 29 -9.45 -5.58 17.69
C GLN A 29 -8.07 -5.37 18.31
N LYS A 30 -7.25 -6.43 18.41
CA LYS A 30 -5.88 -6.31 18.91
C LYS A 30 -5.03 -5.43 18.00
N LEU A 31 -5.18 -5.53 16.67
CA LEU A 31 -4.52 -4.61 15.73
C LEU A 31 -4.90 -3.16 16.06
N TYR A 32 -6.19 -2.86 16.19
CA TYR A 32 -6.66 -1.52 16.55
C TYR A 32 -6.08 -1.04 17.90
N ASP A 33 -6.15 -1.86 18.94
CA ASP A 33 -5.63 -1.51 20.26
C ASP A 33 -4.11 -1.27 20.22
N THR A 34 -3.37 -2.10 19.47
CA THR A 34 -1.92 -1.90 19.24
C THR A 34 -1.67 -0.60 18.48
N CYS A 35 -2.40 -0.31 17.41
CA CYS A 35 -2.27 0.95 16.66
C CYS A 35 -2.49 2.15 17.57
N ARG A 36 -3.52 2.12 18.42
CA ARG A 36 -3.76 3.18 19.41
C ARG A 36 -2.56 3.36 20.33
N ASP A 37 -2.04 2.29 20.90
CA ASP A 37 -0.96 2.37 21.89
C ASP A 37 0.37 2.82 21.24
N VAL A 38 0.64 2.35 20.02
CA VAL A 38 1.80 2.73 19.23
C VAL A 38 1.74 4.20 18.82
N PHE A 39 0.67 4.60 18.13
CA PHE A 39 0.54 5.93 17.54
C PHE A 39 0.08 7.00 18.56
N ALA A 40 -0.27 6.62 19.80
CA ALA A 40 -0.58 7.56 20.88
C ALA A 40 0.58 8.51 21.19
N ASN A 41 1.81 7.99 21.16
CA ASN A 41 3.02 8.73 21.56
C ASN A 41 4.02 8.93 20.41
N CYS A 42 3.66 8.57 19.17
CA CYS A 42 4.56 8.68 18.03
C CYS A 42 4.88 10.16 17.71
N GLY A 43 6.02 10.63 18.20
CA GLY A 43 6.84 11.59 17.47
C GLY A 43 7.55 10.91 16.28
N PRO A 44 8.24 11.69 15.42
CA PRO A 44 8.96 11.14 14.27
C PRO A 44 9.94 10.01 14.68
N GLY A 45 9.84 8.83 14.06
CA GLY A 45 10.83 7.74 14.21
C GLY A 45 10.50 6.56 15.15
N VAL A 46 9.30 6.49 15.73
CA VAL A 46 8.89 5.31 16.53
C VAL A 46 8.44 4.16 15.60
N VAL A 47 9.16 3.03 15.65
CA VAL A 47 8.87 1.81 14.86
C VAL A 47 8.20 0.77 15.75
N PRO A 48 6.88 0.54 15.66
CA PRO A 48 6.26 -0.60 16.33
C PRO A 48 6.69 -1.95 15.75
N SER A 49 6.65 -2.98 16.59
CA SER A 49 6.80 -4.37 16.14
C SER A 49 5.58 -4.76 15.30
N ALA A 50 5.81 -5.17 14.05
CA ALA A 50 4.74 -5.65 13.18
C ALA A 50 4.14 -6.95 13.73
N GLU A 51 2.84 -6.95 14.03
CA GLU A 51 2.10 -8.16 14.39
C GLU A 51 1.88 -9.01 13.12
N ASP A 52 2.85 -9.87 12.79
CA ASP A 52 2.92 -10.53 11.49
C ASP A 52 1.94 -11.70 11.29
N GLY A 53 1.03 -11.91 12.24
CA GLY A 53 0.06 -13.02 12.27
C GLY A 53 -1.30 -12.74 11.66
N MET A 54 -1.57 -11.51 11.18
CA MET A 54 -2.86 -11.13 10.61
C MET A 54 -3.15 -11.85 9.29
N THR A 55 -4.32 -12.47 9.16
CA THR A 55 -4.76 -13.15 7.93
C THR A 55 -6.01 -12.50 7.33
N GLU A 56 -6.31 -12.81 6.08
CA GLU A 56 -7.53 -12.37 5.40
C GLU A 56 -8.80 -12.78 6.14
N LEU A 57 -8.76 -13.94 6.81
CA LEU A 57 -9.88 -14.46 7.59
C LEU A 57 -10.16 -13.66 8.85
N ASP A 58 -9.14 -13.03 9.44
CA ASP A 58 -9.25 -12.21 10.65
C ASP A 58 -9.88 -10.86 10.36
N VAL A 59 -9.64 -10.31 9.16
CA VAL A 59 -10.29 -9.10 8.67
C VAL A 59 -11.56 -9.38 7.84
N GLY A 60 -11.93 -10.65 7.65
CA GLY A 60 -13.17 -11.02 6.97
C GLY A 60 -13.14 -10.86 5.44
N VAL A 61 -11.97 -10.73 4.83
CA VAL A 61 -11.78 -10.67 3.37
C VAL A 61 -11.61 -12.08 2.81
N ARG A 62 -12.08 -12.32 1.58
CA ARG A 62 -11.94 -13.61 0.89
C ARG A 62 -11.69 -13.41 -0.61
N PRO A 63 -10.87 -14.26 -1.26
CA PRO A 63 -10.60 -14.14 -2.71
C PRO A 63 -11.84 -14.22 -3.61
N ASN A 64 -12.93 -14.85 -3.16
CA ASN A 64 -14.16 -15.01 -3.94
C ASN A 64 -15.16 -13.84 -3.81
N MET A 65 -14.79 -12.76 -3.12
CA MET A 65 -15.62 -11.56 -3.02
C MET A 65 -15.83 -10.92 -4.40
N PRO A 66 -16.98 -10.25 -4.62
CA PRO A 66 -17.30 -9.65 -5.92
C PRO A 66 -16.32 -8.53 -6.33
N TYR A 67 -15.58 -7.96 -5.38
CA TYR A 67 -14.59 -6.90 -5.61
C TYR A 67 -13.42 -7.33 -6.52
N PHE A 68 -13.15 -8.65 -6.60
CA PHE A 68 -12.07 -9.20 -7.41
C PHE A 68 -12.49 -9.58 -8.84
N LYS A 69 -13.77 -9.44 -9.17
CA LYS A 69 -14.29 -9.78 -10.49
C LYS A 69 -13.95 -8.64 -11.47
N VAL A 70 -13.07 -8.93 -12.42
CA VAL A 70 -12.82 -8.05 -13.57
C VAL A 70 -14.07 -8.05 -14.45
N LYS A 71 -14.65 -6.88 -14.69
CA LYS A 71 -15.58 -6.70 -15.81
C LYS A 71 -14.75 -6.27 -17.01
N GLU A 72 -14.88 -6.96 -18.13
CA GLU A 72 -14.24 -6.61 -19.40
C GLU A 72 -14.65 -5.19 -19.80
N THR A 73 -13.82 -4.23 -19.42
CA THR A 73 -13.92 -2.83 -19.82
C THR A 73 -12.48 -2.42 -20.12
N GLY A 74 -12.22 -1.82 -21.29
CA GLY A 74 -10.87 -1.54 -21.80
C GLY A 74 -10.10 -0.46 -21.03
N GLY A 75 -10.15 -0.48 -19.69
CA GLY A 75 -9.50 0.46 -18.79
C GLY A 75 -8.98 -0.23 -17.53
N PHE A 76 -8.50 0.56 -16.56
CA PHE A 76 -7.96 0.03 -15.31
C PHE A 76 -9.02 -0.77 -14.55
N PRO A 77 -8.69 -1.98 -14.06
CA PRO A 77 -9.55 -2.69 -13.15
C PRO A 77 -9.85 -1.84 -11.90
N LYS A 78 -11.12 -1.80 -11.51
CA LYS A 78 -11.56 -1.06 -10.33
C LYS A 78 -10.95 -1.64 -9.05
N ILE A 79 -10.31 -0.79 -8.27
CA ILE A 79 -9.81 -1.11 -6.93
C ILE A 79 -10.89 -0.76 -5.91
N THR A 80 -11.09 -1.63 -4.91
CA THR A 80 -12.00 -1.36 -3.80
C THR A 80 -11.20 -1.08 -2.54
N TYR A 81 -11.54 -0.01 -1.82
CA TYR A 81 -10.96 0.30 -0.51
C TYR A 81 -11.99 -0.01 0.59
N LEU A 82 -11.60 -0.85 1.55
CA LEU A 82 -12.37 -1.09 2.76
C LEU A 82 -11.78 -0.24 3.88
N HIS A 83 -12.53 0.74 4.35
CA HIS A 83 -12.17 1.53 5.51
C HIS A 83 -12.54 0.77 6.79
N LEU A 84 -11.58 0.52 7.68
CA LEU A 84 -11.81 -0.21 8.93
C LEU A 84 -11.98 0.73 10.11
N SER A 85 -11.07 1.70 10.27
CA SER A 85 -11.07 2.68 11.36
C SER A 85 -10.07 3.79 11.04
N GLU A 86 -10.30 5.00 11.55
CA GLU A 86 -9.42 6.15 11.39
C GLU A 86 -9.58 7.15 12.53
N CYS A 87 -8.46 7.76 12.93
CA CYS A 87 -8.39 8.93 13.77
C CYS A 87 -7.20 9.80 13.33
N ASP A 88 -6.99 10.95 13.98
CA ASP A 88 -5.90 11.88 13.63
C ASP A 88 -4.48 11.27 13.73
N LYS A 89 -4.34 10.13 14.42
CA LYS A 89 -3.05 9.47 14.66
C LYS A 89 -2.77 8.31 13.71
N PHE A 90 -3.80 7.61 13.23
CA PHE A 90 -3.62 6.49 12.31
C PHE A 90 -4.90 6.16 11.56
N SER A 91 -4.77 5.47 10.42
CA SER A 91 -5.88 4.84 9.72
C SER A 91 -5.56 3.39 9.39
N ILE A 92 -6.61 2.56 9.35
CA ILE A 92 -6.55 1.15 8.99
C ILE A 92 -7.46 0.94 7.78
N GLY A 93 -6.89 0.43 6.69
CA GLY A 93 -7.62 0.21 5.45
C GLY A 93 -7.17 -1.05 4.72
N ILE A 94 -8.03 -1.58 3.85
CA ILE A 94 -7.68 -2.71 2.99
C ILE A 94 -7.96 -2.36 1.54
N PHE A 95 -6.94 -2.43 0.69
CA PHE A 95 -7.10 -2.38 -0.74
C PHE A 95 -7.37 -3.78 -1.29
N LEU A 96 -8.43 -3.90 -2.09
CA LEU A 96 -8.79 -5.09 -2.83
C LEU A 96 -8.53 -4.82 -4.31
N LEU A 97 -7.50 -5.47 -4.85
CA LEU A 97 -7.08 -5.32 -6.23
C LEU A 97 -7.47 -6.60 -6.99
N PRO A 98 -8.33 -6.52 -8.03
CA PRO A 98 -8.50 -7.62 -8.97
C PRO A 98 -7.20 -7.85 -9.78
N PRO A 99 -7.07 -8.97 -10.51
CA PRO A 99 -5.92 -9.18 -11.40
C PRO A 99 -5.75 -8.01 -12.37
N SER A 100 -4.50 -7.62 -12.62
CA SER A 100 -4.11 -6.41 -13.38
C SER A 100 -4.54 -5.08 -12.75
N GLY A 101 -5.07 -5.08 -11.52
CA GLY A 101 -5.33 -3.86 -10.77
C GLY A 101 -4.02 -3.15 -10.43
N ILE A 102 -3.95 -1.84 -10.70
CA ILE A 102 -2.76 -1.02 -10.47
C ILE A 102 -3.11 0.11 -9.52
N LEU A 103 -2.43 0.18 -8.37
CA LEU A 103 -2.34 1.40 -7.58
C LEU A 103 -1.08 2.13 -8.04
N PRO A 104 -1.21 3.24 -8.81
CA PRO A 104 -0.07 3.90 -9.46
C PRO A 104 0.95 4.40 -8.44
N LEU A 105 2.15 4.71 -8.91
CA LEU A 105 3.22 5.21 -8.06
C LEU A 105 2.77 6.46 -7.31
N HIS A 106 2.82 6.42 -5.98
CA HIS A 106 2.38 7.51 -5.10
C HIS A 106 3.25 7.58 -3.85
N ASN A 107 3.29 8.73 -3.17
CA ASN A 107 4.05 8.96 -1.93
C ASN A 107 3.21 8.84 -0.66
N HIS A 108 3.90 8.83 0.49
CA HIS A 108 3.34 8.84 1.84
C HIS A 108 4.05 9.91 2.68
N PRO A 109 3.80 11.22 2.42
CA PRO A 109 4.58 12.31 3.01
C PRO A 109 4.42 12.36 4.53
N GLN A 110 5.54 12.34 5.26
CA GLN A 110 5.59 12.38 6.73
C GLN A 110 4.90 11.17 7.42
N MET A 111 4.68 10.07 6.70
CA MET A 111 3.95 8.91 7.21
C MET A 111 4.87 7.71 7.39
N THR A 112 4.57 6.89 8.39
CA THR A 112 5.05 5.50 8.48
C THR A 112 3.88 4.59 8.10
N VAL A 113 4.11 3.64 7.18
CA VAL A 113 3.06 2.73 6.71
C VAL A 113 3.49 1.29 6.89
N PHE A 114 2.63 0.52 7.56
CA PHE A 114 2.74 -0.94 7.66
C PHE A 114 1.84 -1.55 6.61
N SER A 115 2.40 -2.36 5.71
CA SER A 115 1.64 -2.98 4.63
C SER A 115 1.79 -4.50 4.67
N LYS A 116 0.66 -5.21 4.61
CA LYS A 116 0.63 -6.68 4.62
C LYS A 116 -0.23 -7.22 3.49
N LEU A 117 0.38 -7.99 2.58
CA LEU A 117 -0.32 -8.76 1.58
C LEU A 117 -0.99 -9.97 2.25
N LEU A 118 -2.32 -9.91 2.39
CA LEU A 118 -3.12 -10.91 3.07
C LEU A 118 -3.29 -12.18 2.22
N PHE A 119 -3.44 -12.01 0.90
CA PHE A 119 -3.39 -13.09 -0.09
C PHE A 119 -3.05 -12.55 -1.48
N GLY A 120 -2.70 -13.46 -2.38
CA GLY A 120 -2.44 -13.16 -3.79
C GLY A 120 -0.95 -13.01 -4.10
N THR A 121 -0.69 -12.56 -5.32
CA THR A 121 0.65 -12.26 -5.83
C THR A 121 0.65 -10.84 -6.40
N MET A 122 1.52 -10.01 -5.86
CA MET A 122 1.61 -8.58 -6.14
C MET A 122 3.02 -8.23 -6.60
N HIS A 123 3.15 -7.54 -7.72
CA HIS A 123 4.39 -6.87 -8.06
C HIS A 123 4.45 -5.52 -7.35
N ILE A 124 5.52 -5.28 -6.60
CA ILE A 124 5.75 -4.03 -5.87
C ILE A 124 7.00 -3.38 -6.42
N LYS A 125 6.88 -2.11 -6.79
CA LYS A 125 8.01 -1.25 -7.14
C LYS A 125 8.03 -0.05 -6.20
N ALA A 126 9.15 0.21 -5.54
CA ALA A 126 9.26 1.24 -4.53
C ALA A 126 10.58 2.02 -4.62
N TYR A 127 10.55 3.29 -4.22
CA TYR A 127 11.61 4.26 -4.34
C TYR A 127 11.70 5.16 -3.10
N ASP A 128 12.89 5.68 -2.83
CA ASP A 128 13.10 6.82 -1.94
C ASP A 128 13.85 7.92 -2.69
N TRP A 129 13.71 9.17 -2.26
CA TRP A 129 14.40 10.30 -2.88
C TRP A 129 15.92 10.19 -2.69
N VAL A 130 16.68 10.58 -3.72
CA VAL A 130 18.13 10.82 -3.62
C VAL A 130 18.29 12.29 -3.26
N ASP A 131 18.40 12.58 -1.97
CA ASP A 131 18.57 13.92 -1.37
C ASP A 131 17.43 14.94 -1.61
N ASP A 132 17.47 16.06 -0.88
CA ASP A 132 16.33 16.98 -0.70
C ASP A 132 16.13 18.05 -1.78
N VAL A 133 16.81 17.90 -2.92
CA VAL A 133 16.84 18.92 -3.97
C VAL A 133 15.91 18.52 -5.12
N THR A 134 14.78 19.22 -5.24
CA THR A 134 13.99 19.24 -6.47
C THR A 134 14.73 20.07 -7.53
N SER A 135 14.99 19.47 -8.69
CA SER A 135 15.64 20.17 -9.80
C SER A 135 14.66 20.29 -10.96
N SER A 136 14.46 21.52 -11.45
CA SER A 136 13.89 21.71 -12.78
C SER A 136 14.95 21.29 -13.81
N SER A 137 14.83 20.10 -14.40
CA SER A 137 15.77 19.63 -15.42
C SER A 137 15.09 19.57 -16.79
N ASN A 138 15.85 19.92 -17.83
CA ASN A 138 15.37 19.81 -19.19
C ASN A 138 15.51 18.36 -19.67
N PRO A 139 14.50 17.78 -20.35
CA PRO A 139 14.66 16.52 -21.04
C PRO A 139 15.88 16.58 -21.97
N LYS A 140 16.68 15.50 -22.05
CA LYS A 140 17.73 15.43 -23.07
C LYS A 140 17.06 15.43 -24.44
N ALA A 141 17.27 16.49 -25.22
CA ALA A 141 16.64 16.66 -26.52
C ALA A 141 17.07 15.53 -27.47
N ASP A 142 16.09 14.79 -28.00
CA ASP A 142 16.23 14.12 -29.28
C ASP A 142 15.81 15.15 -30.33
N SER A 143 16.65 15.38 -31.33
CA SER A 143 16.57 16.46 -32.31
C SER A 143 15.18 16.63 -32.94
N SER A 144 14.33 17.47 -32.35
CA SER A 144 13.11 17.99 -32.96
C SER A 144 12.73 19.30 -32.28
N GLU A 145 12.67 20.37 -33.07
CA GLU A 145 12.31 21.72 -32.64
C GLU A 145 10.82 21.76 -32.27
N GLY A 146 10.54 21.75 -30.96
CA GLY A 146 9.24 22.07 -30.39
C GLY A 146 9.46 22.64 -28.99
N GLU A 147 8.63 23.61 -28.55
CA GLU A 147 8.72 24.19 -27.21
C GLU A 147 8.65 23.09 -26.13
N VAL A 148 9.81 22.71 -25.60
CA VAL A 148 9.90 21.72 -24.53
C VAL A 148 9.48 22.43 -23.24
N ARG A 149 8.26 22.15 -22.77
CA ARG A 149 7.85 22.60 -21.43
C ARG A 149 8.79 21.94 -20.41
N PRO A 150 9.41 22.71 -19.51
CA PRO A 150 10.23 22.12 -18.46
C PRO A 150 9.34 21.26 -17.58
N VAL A 151 9.70 19.97 -17.45
CA VAL A 151 9.02 19.03 -16.57
C VAL A 151 9.79 19.02 -15.25
N SER A 152 9.09 19.25 -14.13
CA SER A 152 9.71 19.12 -12.81
C SER A 152 9.88 17.64 -12.49
N VAL A 153 11.13 17.20 -12.36
CA VAL A 153 11.47 15.82 -12.02
C VAL A 153 12.43 15.77 -10.84
N ARG A 154 12.33 14.72 -10.03
CA ARG A 154 13.23 14.51 -8.89
C ARG A 154 13.86 13.12 -8.94
N LEU A 155 15.13 13.05 -8.60
CA LEU A 155 15.89 11.80 -8.62
C LEU A 155 15.48 10.91 -7.44
N ALA A 156 15.20 9.64 -7.72
CA ALA A 156 14.82 8.65 -6.73
C ALA A 156 15.61 7.35 -6.94
N LYS A 157 15.92 6.68 -5.83
CA LYS A 157 16.62 5.39 -5.80
C LYS A 157 15.62 4.28 -5.58
N LEU A 158 15.68 3.27 -6.43
CA LEU A 158 14.90 2.05 -6.35
C LEU A 158 15.26 1.28 -5.07
N LYS A 159 14.23 0.88 -4.32
CA LYS A 159 14.33 0.09 -3.08
C LYS A 159 13.78 -1.31 -3.27
N VAL A 160 12.70 -1.43 -4.02
CA VAL A 160 12.01 -2.71 -4.28
C VAL A 160 11.58 -2.74 -5.74
N ASN A 161 11.74 -3.89 -6.38
CA ASN A 161 11.21 -4.20 -7.71
C ASN A 161 11.05 -5.71 -7.81
N SER A 162 10.00 -6.26 -7.18
CA SER A 162 9.87 -7.71 -7.03
C SER A 162 8.42 -8.16 -6.87
N ASP A 163 8.20 -9.45 -7.12
CA ASP A 163 6.91 -10.11 -6.93
C ASP A 163 6.85 -10.71 -5.54
N PHE A 164 5.79 -10.39 -4.79
CA PHE A 164 5.51 -10.92 -3.48
C PHE A 164 4.28 -11.81 -3.53
N THR A 165 4.37 -13.01 -2.98
CA THR A 165 3.24 -13.95 -2.86
C THR A 165 2.97 -14.24 -1.40
N ALA A 166 1.70 -14.13 -0.99
CA ALA A 166 1.30 -14.49 0.36
C ALA A 166 1.38 -16.01 0.61
N PRO A 167 1.74 -16.47 1.82
CA PRO A 167 2.03 -15.66 3.00
C PRO A 167 3.40 -14.98 2.90
N CYS A 168 3.44 -13.69 3.22
CA CYS A 168 4.68 -12.92 3.34
C CYS A 168 4.66 -12.05 4.60
N ASN A 169 5.85 -11.58 4.97
CA ASN A 169 6.01 -10.68 6.11
C ASN A 169 5.39 -9.31 5.79
N THR A 170 5.04 -8.59 6.84
CA THR A 170 4.62 -7.18 6.77
C THR A 170 5.82 -6.33 6.33
N SER A 171 5.62 -5.45 5.35
CA SER A 171 6.60 -4.43 4.98
C SER A 171 6.34 -3.13 5.74
N ILE A 172 7.38 -2.32 5.89
CA ILE A 172 7.32 -1.03 6.57
C ILE A 172 8.03 -0.01 5.68
N LEU A 173 7.38 1.12 5.45
CA LEU A 173 8.02 2.33 4.92
C LEU A 173 7.97 3.45 5.95
N TYR A 174 8.92 4.36 5.84
CA TYR A 174 9.10 5.54 6.68
C TYR A 174 8.98 6.81 5.82
N PRO A 175 8.96 8.01 6.44
CA PRO A 175 8.86 9.26 5.69
C PRO A 175 9.94 9.46 4.61
N THR A 176 11.13 8.88 4.81
CA THR A 176 12.30 9.08 3.91
C THR A 176 13.10 7.81 3.66
N ASP A 177 12.59 6.63 4.04
CA ASP A 177 13.27 5.35 3.80
C ASP A 177 12.25 4.18 3.71
N GLY A 178 12.68 3.03 3.21
CA GLY A 178 11.85 1.85 3.05
C GLY A 178 10.94 1.87 1.81
N GLY A 179 11.13 2.84 0.91
CA GLY A 179 10.35 2.96 -0.32
C GLY A 179 9.08 3.78 -0.13
N ASN A 180 9.21 5.03 0.30
CA ASN A 180 8.09 5.95 0.55
C ASN A 180 7.21 6.15 -0.70
N MET A 181 7.80 6.15 -1.89
CA MET A 181 7.06 6.14 -3.14
C MET A 181 6.92 4.71 -3.63
N HIS A 182 5.72 4.17 -3.75
CA HIS A 182 5.53 2.82 -4.28
C HIS A 182 4.34 2.69 -5.23
N CYS A 183 4.38 1.66 -6.07
CA CYS A 183 3.24 1.21 -6.86
C CYS A 183 2.96 -0.27 -6.60
N PHE A 184 1.68 -0.62 -6.68
CA PHE A 184 1.21 -2.01 -6.59
C PHE A 184 0.62 -2.41 -7.93
N THR A 185 1.07 -3.55 -8.46
CA THR A 185 0.50 -4.17 -9.66
C THR A 185 0.09 -5.60 -9.33
N ALA A 186 -1.21 -5.84 -9.25
CA ALA A 186 -1.76 -7.12 -8.85
C ALA A 186 -1.62 -8.15 -9.98
N ILE A 187 -0.82 -9.19 -9.77
CA ILE A 187 -0.65 -10.30 -10.72
C ILE A 187 -1.85 -11.24 -10.61
N THR A 188 -2.27 -11.55 -9.38
CA THR A 188 -3.53 -12.23 -9.08
C THR A 188 -4.46 -11.32 -8.28
N SER A 189 -5.63 -11.81 -7.87
CA SER A 189 -6.47 -11.06 -6.91
C SER A 189 -5.72 -10.89 -5.60
N CYS A 190 -5.54 -9.65 -5.16
CA CYS A 190 -4.75 -9.31 -3.98
C CYS A 190 -5.55 -8.51 -2.97
N ALA A 191 -5.38 -8.81 -1.69
CA ALA A 191 -5.83 -7.95 -0.61
C ALA A 191 -4.61 -7.46 0.18
N VAL A 192 -4.46 -6.14 0.29
CA VAL A 192 -3.37 -5.49 1.02
C VAL A 192 -3.97 -4.72 2.19
N LEU A 193 -3.57 -5.07 3.41
CA LEU A 193 -3.91 -4.33 4.63
C LEU A 193 -2.84 -3.27 4.87
N ASP A 194 -3.25 -2.02 4.92
CA ASP A 194 -2.38 -0.89 5.25
C ASP A 194 -2.80 -0.25 6.57
N VAL A 195 -1.80 0.07 7.39
CA VAL A 195 -1.92 0.92 8.57
C VAL A 195 -1.04 2.14 8.37
N LEU A 196 -1.66 3.31 8.28
CA LEU A 196 -0.99 4.59 8.03
C LEU A 196 -0.87 5.35 9.34
N GLY A 197 0.31 5.86 9.67
CA GLY A 197 0.53 6.70 10.84
C GLY A 197 1.40 7.92 10.51
N PRO A 198 0.84 9.15 10.52
CA PRO A 198 -0.58 9.48 10.53
C PRO A 198 -1.28 9.19 9.18
N PRO A 199 -2.60 9.40 9.04
CA PRO A 199 -3.27 9.40 7.74
C PRO A 199 -2.86 10.59 6.86
N TYR A 200 -3.21 10.49 5.58
CA TYR A 200 -3.20 11.64 4.66
C TYR A 200 -4.10 12.77 5.20
N CYS A 201 -3.71 14.02 4.95
CA CYS A 201 -4.42 15.23 5.36
C CYS A 201 -3.97 16.40 4.46
N ASP A 202 -4.78 16.78 3.48
CA ASP A 202 -4.44 17.86 2.54
C ASP A 202 -4.14 19.20 3.24
N PRO A 203 -4.94 19.66 4.24
CA PRO A 203 -4.65 20.90 4.97
C PRO A 203 -3.31 20.91 5.71
N GLU A 204 -2.81 19.74 6.12
CA GLU A 204 -1.51 19.60 6.79
C GLU A 204 -0.38 19.26 5.81
N GLY A 205 -0.63 19.37 4.50
CA GLY A 205 0.36 19.12 3.44
C GLY A 205 0.66 17.62 3.22
N ARG A 206 -0.11 16.71 3.82
CA ARG A 206 0.02 15.27 3.61
C ARG A 206 -0.96 14.77 2.55
N HIS A 207 -0.87 15.30 1.34
CA HIS A 207 -1.67 14.83 0.22
C HIS A 207 -1.01 13.63 -0.47
N CYS A 208 -1.80 12.76 -1.06
CA CYS A 208 -1.30 11.66 -1.88
C CYS A 208 -0.93 12.19 -3.26
N GLN A 209 0.37 12.30 -3.54
CA GLN A 209 0.90 12.75 -4.84
C GLN A 209 1.25 11.53 -5.70
N TYR A 210 0.85 11.55 -6.98
CA TYR A 210 1.18 10.51 -7.95
C TYR A 210 2.40 10.88 -8.79
N TYR A 211 3.12 9.86 -9.26
CA TYR A 211 4.35 10.03 -10.02
C TYR A 211 4.39 9.17 -11.28
N ARG A 212 5.03 9.69 -12.32
CA ARG A 212 5.49 8.93 -13.48
C ARG A 212 6.99 8.70 -13.38
N THR A 213 7.42 7.47 -13.60
CA THR A 213 8.84 7.11 -13.61
C THR A 213 9.44 7.30 -15.00
N HIS A 214 10.62 7.89 -15.06
CA HIS A 214 11.47 7.99 -16.24
C HIS A 214 12.83 7.32 -15.98
N PRO A 215 13.43 6.64 -16.98
CA PRO A 215 14.79 6.12 -16.87
C PRO A 215 15.78 7.22 -16.46
N PHE A 216 16.80 6.88 -15.66
CA PHE A 216 17.86 7.80 -15.25
C PHE A 216 18.50 8.57 -16.43
N THR A 217 18.67 7.89 -17.57
CA THR A 217 19.29 8.45 -18.78
C THR A 217 18.48 9.56 -19.46
N SER A 218 17.20 9.73 -19.12
CA SER A 218 16.26 10.65 -19.79
C SER A 218 16.55 12.12 -19.52
N PHE A 219 17.23 12.43 -18.41
CA PHE A 219 17.55 13.80 -17.99
C PHE A 219 19.05 13.93 -17.69
N SER A 220 19.60 15.12 -17.86
CA SER A 220 20.94 15.46 -17.37
C SER A 220 20.84 15.83 -15.90
N ALA A 221 21.56 15.11 -15.03
CA ALA A 221 21.76 15.55 -13.66
C ALA A 221 22.90 16.57 -13.60
N ASP A 222 22.81 17.53 -12.68
CA ASP A 222 23.97 18.32 -12.28
C ASP A 222 24.97 17.42 -11.54
N ASP A 223 26.27 17.66 -11.70
CA ASP A 223 27.36 16.89 -11.07
C ASP A 223 27.21 16.75 -9.53
N LYS A 224 26.44 17.65 -8.89
CA LYS A 224 26.16 17.63 -7.44
C LYS A 224 25.07 16.65 -7.00
N GLN A 225 24.30 16.08 -7.95
CA GLN A 225 23.23 15.09 -7.69
C GLN A 225 23.67 13.66 -8.04
N MET A 226 24.92 13.49 -8.49
CA MET A 226 25.44 12.19 -8.86
C MET A 226 25.80 11.38 -7.63
N PRO A 227 25.27 10.16 -7.47
CA PRO A 227 25.86 9.21 -6.55
C PRO A 227 27.33 9.01 -6.94
N ASP A 228 28.25 9.07 -5.97
CA ASP A 228 29.71 8.88 -6.17
C ASP A 228 30.11 7.52 -6.78
N ASP A 229 29.15 6.64 -7.11
CA ASP A 229 29.38 5.23 -7.40
C ASP A 229 28.49 4.77 -8.57
N ASP A 230 29.11 4.32 -9.66
CA ASP A 230 28.45 3.89 -10.90
C ASP A 230 27.44 2.74 -10.69
N GLU A 231 27.63 1.91 -9.65
CA GLU A 231 26.64 0.89 -9.29
C GLU A 231 25.36 1.48 -8.70
N LYS A 232 25.45 2.62 -7.98
CA LYS A 232 24.28 3.30 -7.41
C LYS A 232 23.43 3.99 -8.47
N ILE A 233 24.01 4.32 -9.63
CA ILE A 233 23.31 4.96 -10.76
C ILE A 233 22.31 4.01 -11.43
N LYS A 234 22.61 2.70 -11.49
CA LYS A 234 21.76 1.71 -12.16
C LYS A 234 20.37 1.57 -11.54
N ASP A 235 20.26 1.84 -10.24
CA ASP A 235 19.01 1.77 -9.49
C ASP A 235 18.31 3.13 -9.38
N CYS A 236 18.81 4.17 -10.06
CA CYS A 236 18.18 5.48 -10.03
C CYS A 236 17.12 5.65 -11.14
N ALA A 237 16.12 6.47 -10.86
CA ALA A 237 15.10 6.89 -11.82
C ALA A 237 14.65 8.32 -11.51
N TRP A 238 14.13 9.02 -12.52
CA TRP A 238 13.51 10.33 -12.33
C TRP A 238 12.01 10.16 -12.13
N LEU A 239 11.45 10.82 -11.13
CA LEU A 239 10.01 10.83 -10.88
C LEU A 239 9.45 12.21 -11.22
N GLU A 240 8.49 12.23 -12.12
CA GLU A 240 7.68 13.39 -12.51
C GLU A 240 6.39 13.38 -11.70
N GLU A 241 6.04 14.49 -11.05
CA GLU A 241 4.72 14.65 -10.44
C GLU A 241 3.63 14.72 -11.51
N ILE A 242 2.58 13.91 -11.36
CA ILE A 242 1.43 13.88 -12.26
C ILE A 242 0.14 14.03 -11.48
N GLU A 243 -0.90 14.54 -12.14
CA GLU A 243 -2.24 14.42 -11.60
C GLU A 243 -2.65 12.95 -11.45
N LYS A 244 -3.63 12.70 -10.59
CA LYS A 244 -4.25 11.37 -10.46
C LYS A 244 -4.61 10.84 -11.85
N PRO A 245 -4.10 9.65 -12.25
CA PRO A 245 -4.37 9.12 -13.58
C PRO A 245 -5.88 9.02 -13.85
N ALA A 246 -6.35 9.56 -14.98
CA ALA A 246 -7.78 9.66 -15.29
C ALA A 246 -8.53 8.31 -15.26
N GLY A 247 -7.84 7.20 -15.53
CA GLY A 247 -8.41 5.87 -15.47
C GLY A 247 -8.42 5.22 -14.08
N LEU A 248 -7.75 5.81 -13.07
CA LEU A 248 -7.65 5.23 -11.73
C LEU A 248 -8.99 5.30 -11.00
N SER A 249 -9.60 4.14 -10.79
CA SER A 249 -10.84 3.99 -10.01
C SER A 249 -10.56 3.26 -8.69
N VAL A 250 -10.50 4.02 -7.59
CA VAL A 250 -10.48 3.52 -6.21
C VAL A 250 -11.81 3.90 -5.58
N VAL A 251 -12.59 2.90 -5.15
CA VAL A 251 -13.95 3.13 -4.63
C VAL A 251 -14.07 2.55 -3.23
N GLY A 252 -14.57 3.36 -2.30
CA GLY A 252 -14.88 2.92 -0.94
C GLY A 252 -16.03 1.89 -0.92
N ALA A 253 -15.90 0.88 -0.09
CA ALA A 253 -16.98 -0.04 0.25
C ALA A 253 -17.04 -0.28 1.77
N MET A 254 -18.24 -0.60 2.25
CA MET A 254 -18.46 -0.86 3.66
C MET A 254 -17.71 -2.11 4.12
N TYR A 255 -16.96 -1.97 5.20
CA TYR A 255 -16.31 -3.08 5.86
C TYR A 255 -17.34 -3.96 6.58
N ASN A 256 -17.37 -5.25 6.22
CA ASN A 256 -18.33 -6.23 6.76
C ASN A 256 -17.65 -7.36 7.57
N GLY A 257 -16.39 -7.17 7.95
CA GLY A 257 -15.64 -8.11 8.78
C GLY A 257 -15.99 -8.01 10.27
N PRO A 258 -15.19 -8.62 11.17
CA PRO A 258 -15.42 -8.50 12.60
C PRO A 258 -15.37 -7.04 13.06
N LYS A 259 -16.35 -6.61 13.86
CA LYS A 259 -16.47 -5.22 14.32
C LYS A 259 -15.27 -4.81 15.20
N ILE A 260 -14.77 -3.61 14.95
CA ILE A 260 -13.82 -2.89 15.81
C ILE A 260 -14.65 -2.04 16.78
N ILE A 261 -14.28 -2.07 18.05
CA ILE A 261 -14.83 -1.21 19.10
C ILE A 261 -13.80 -0.13 19.37
N GLU A 262 -14.10 1.08 18.92
CA GLU A 262 -13.33 2.28 19.22
C GLU A 262 -13.68 2.72 20.65
N LYS A 263 -12.67 3.04 21.46
CA LYS A 263 -12.79 3.41 22.87
C LYS A 263 -12.31 4.83 23.06
#